data_AF-A0A3S3M577-F1
#
_entry.id   AF-A0A3S3M577-F1
#
_cell.length_a   1.000
_cell.length_b   1.000
_cell.length_c   1.000
_cell.angle_alpha   90.00
_cell.angle_beta   90.00
_cell.angle_gamma   90.00
#
_symmetry.space_group_name_H-M   'P 1'
#
loop_
_entity.id
_entity.type
_entity.pdbx_description
1 polymer ?
#
loop_
_entity_poly.entity_id
_entity_poly.type
_entity_poly.pdbx_seq_one_letter_code
_entity_poly.pdbx_strand_id
1 'polypeptide(L)'
;MSEYQYYEFRTVDRPLSEADRRVLRDLSTRARITATSFTNSYEWGDFKGDPVELMERWFDLHLYLANWGTYRLMVRLPKRLVDRRRLDGFLHSVDCVDVTTSGENLIVDILCEELEPEDYWDDESDWLEALAPLRADVLGGDLRLFYLVWLMAVEAGSIEPDEAEPLPGIGPMTGALDAFARFFRLDADLVEAAAERPAGTTAEDPLSSDVIRRSLADLPDREKTMLLARLAEGDSHVASELRPLVRDRQALQTSAARPAVAPRSAGELRAHADAIREAREREQSERREAERKRQEAEELRARRARLDAIMQRGETVWREVETEIERRNASGYDTAAGLLLDLKAIAEERGTIGDFARRLQAIRERHIRKGRFIERLKPIG
;
A
#
# COMPACT_ATOMS: atom_id res chain seq x y z
N MET A 1 -0.11 -11.48 -21.05
CA MET A 1 -1.02 -10.36 -20.73
C MET A 1 -0.95 -9.36 -21.88
N SER A 2 -2.02 -8.62 -22.17
CA SER A 2 -1.95 -7.48 -23.09
C SER A 2 -1.07 -6.41 -22.48
N GLU A 3 -0.24 -5.74 -23.28
CA GLU A 3 0.56 -4.59 -22.84
C GLU A 3 -0.37 -3.51 -22.28
N TYR A 4 -0.04 -2.93 -21.13
CA TYR A 4 -0.76 -1.77 -20.59
C TYR A 4 0.24 -0.74 -20.07
N GLN A 5 0.05 0.50 -20.50
CA GLN A 5 0.82 1.65 -20.05
C GLN A 5 -0.11 2.79 -19.68
N TYR A 6 0.21 3.48 -18.59
CA TYR A 6 -0.49 4.67 -18.14
C TYR A 6 0.48 5.83 -18.00
N TYR A 7 0.09 6.98 -18.55
CA TYR A 7 0.82 8.23 -18.52
C TYR A 7 -0.07 9.32 -17.93
N GLU A 8 0.42 10.00 -16.90
CA GLU A 8 -0.23 11.16 -16.33
C GLU A 8 0.76 12.30 -16.11
N PHE A 9 0.37 13.50 -16.49
CA PHE A 9 1.14 14.71 -16.27
C PHE A 9 0.26 15.78 -15.63
N ARG A 10 0.83 16.58 -14.73
CA ARG A 10 0.10 17.62 -14.00
C ARG A 10 0.91 18.92 -13.91
N THR A 11 0.22 20.04 -14.08
CA THR A 11 0.77 21.37 -13.82
C THR A 11 0.29 21.86 -12.45
N VAL A 12 1.19 22.46 -11.68
CA VAL A 12 0.92 23.04 -10.36
C VAL A 12 1.10 24.56 -10.40
N ASP A 13 2.18 25.04 -11.00
CA ASP A 13 2.54 26.47 -10.92
C ASP A 13 1.80 27.32 -11.95
N ARG A 14 1.59 26.78 -13.16
CA ARG A 14 0.95 27.50 -14.26
C ARG A 14 0.01 26.57 -15.05
N PRO A 15 -1.28 26.93 -15.22
CA PRO A 15 -2.18 26.22 -16.11
C PRO A 15 -1.73 26.29 -17.57
N LEU A 16 -2.01 25.23 -18.32
CA LEU A 16 -1.80 25.14 -19.76
C LEU A 16 -2.67 26.15 -20.50
N SER A 17 -2.06 26.92 -21.40
CA SER A 17 -2.81 27.81 -22.30
C SER A 17 -3.55 27.02 -23.39
N GLU A 18 -4.48 27.65 -24.09
CA GLU A 18 -5.13 27.04 -25.26
C GLU A 18 -4.15 26.71 -26.40
N ALA A 19 -3.04 27.46 -26.51
CA ALA A 19 -1.98 27.14 -27.46
C ALA A 19 -1.22 25.88 -27.03
N ASP A 20 -0.84 25.77 -25.74
CA ASP A 20 -0.17 24.59 -25.19
C ASP A 20 -1.01 23.33 -25.37
N ARG A 21 -2.31 23.41 -25.06
CA ARG A 21 -3.24 22.28 -25.19
C ARG A 21 -3.42 21.82 -26.63
N ARG A 22 -3.30 22.71 -27.61
CA ARG A 22 -3.31 22.35 -29.04
C ARG A 22 -2.05 21.59 -29.43
N VAL A 23 -0.88 22.05 -29.01
CA VAL A 23 0.39 21.34 -29.25
C VAL A 23 0.36 19.94 -28.63
N LEU A 24 -0.11 19.81 -27.39
CA LEU A 24 -0.23 18.51 -26.72
C LEU A 24 -1.25 17.58 -27.40
N ARG A 25 -2.32 18.14 -27.98
CA ARG A 25 -3.32 17.37 -28.74
C ARG A 25 -2.75 16.77 -30.02
N ASP A 26 -1.78 17.45 -30.64
CA ASP A 26 -1.08 16.93 -31.83
C ASP A 26 -0.16 15.74 -31.48
N LEU A 27 0.35 15.67 -30.25
CA LEU A 27 1.18 14.56 -29.75
C LEU A 27 0.34 13.33 -29.37
N SER A 28 -0.85 13.52 -28.82
CA SER A 28 -1.79 12.42 -28.53
C SER A 28 -3.23 12.79 -28.82
N THR A 29 -3.81 12.09 -29.78
CA THR A 29 -5.23 12.22 -30.13
C THR A 29 -6.14 11.62 -29.05
N ARG A 30 -5.68 10.59 -28.33
CA ARG A 30 -6.45 9.84 -27.32
C ARG A 30 -6.39 10.43 -25.92
N ALA A 31 -5.37 11.25 -25.62
CA ALA A 31 -5.17 11.78 -24.28
C ALA A 31 -6.34 12.67 -23.81
N ARG A 32 -6.71 12.57 -22.54
CA ARG A 32 -7.55 13.56 -21.86
C ARG A 32 -6.68 14.74 -21.47
N ILE A 33 -6.96 15.94 -22.01
CA ILE A 33 -6.14 17.15 -21.78
C ILE A 33 -7.02 18.25 -21.20
N THR A 34 -6.73 18.65 -19.97
CA THR A 34 -7.39 19.75 -19.25
C THR A 34 -6.49 20.99 -19.21
N ALA A 35 -6.86 22.01 -18.44
CA ALA A 35 -5.97 23.15 -18.18
C ALA A 35 -4.82 22.79 -17.23
N THR A 36 -4.90 21.67 -16.51
CA THR A 36 -3.92 21.29 -15.49
C THR A 36 -3.38 19.88 -15.60
N SER A 37 -3.89 19.08 -16.55
CA SER A 37 -3.50 17.69 -16.69
C SER A 37 -3.48 17.19 -18.14
N PHE A 38 -2.65 16.18 -18.36
CA PHE A 38 -2.65 15.33 -19.55
C PHE A 38 -2.63 13.89 -19.06
N THR A 39 -3.62 13.09 -19.44
CA THR A 39 -3.71 11.67 -19.04
C THR A 39 -3.92 10.82 -20.28
N ASN A 40 -3.23 9.68 -20.38
CA ASN A 40 -3.34 8.78 -21.50
C ASN A 40 -3.03 7.34 -21.08
N SER A 41 -3.69 6.36 -21.70
CA SER A 41 -3.38 4.95 -21.52
C SER A 41 -3.29 4.23 -22.86
N TYR A 42 -2.46 3.20 -22.91
CA TYR A 42 -2.19 2.42 -24.12
C TYR A 42 -2.30 0.93 -23.82
N GLU A 43 -3.04 0.21 -24.67
CA GLU A 43 -3.09 -1.25 -24.67
C GLU A 43 -2.24 -1.87 -25.79
N TRP A 44 -1.80 -1.04 -26.75
CA TRP A 44 -0.96 -1.39 -27.89
C TRP A 44 -0.19 -0.15 -28.38
N GLY A 45 1.12 -0.30 -28.55
CA GLY A 45 2.01 0.80 -28.96
C GLY A 45 2.38 1.72 -27.80
N ASP A 46 3.01 2.86 -28.12
CA ASP A 46 3.62 3.73 -27.12
C ASP A 46 3.25 5.20 -27.30
N PHE A 47 3.44 5.99 -26.25
CA PHE A 47 3.36 7.43 -26.30
C PHE A 47 4.47 7.98 -27.19
N LYS A 48 4.10 8.85 -28.15
CA LYS A 48 5.05 9.39 -29.14
C LYS A 48 5.83 10.61 -28.66
N GLY A 49 5.42 11.21 -27.54
CA GLY A 49 6.13 12.35 -26.95
C GLY A 49 7.20 11.87 -25.98
N ASP A 50 8.22 12.70 -25.78
CA ASP A 50 9.23 12.45 -24.75
C ASP A 50 8.74 13.04 -23.41
N PRO A 51 8.54 12.22 -22.35
CA PRO A 51 8.17 12.71 -21.04
C PRO A 51 9.12 13.78 -20.48
N VAL A 52 10.42 13.69 -20.78
CA VAL A 52 11.43 14.67 -20.32
C VAL A 52 11.14 16.03 -20.95
N GLU A 53 10.99 16.11 -22.28
CA GLU A 53 10.67 17.36 -22.98
C GLU A 53 9.34 17.97 -22.47
N LEU A 54 8.35 17.13 -22.17
CA LEU A 54 7.07 17.56 -21.63
C LEU A 54 7.20 18.17 -20.23
N MET A 55 8.02 17.58 -19.38
CA MET A 55 8.35 18.09 -18.05
C MET A 55 9.13 19.40 -18.13
N GLU A 56 10.09 19.53 -19.05
CA GLU A 56 10.85 20.77 -19.22
C GLU A 56 9.95 21.96 -19.61
N ARG A 57 8.96 21.71 -20.47
CA ARG A 57 8.18 22.78 -21.11
C ARG A 57 6.89 23.13 -20.39
N TRP A 58 6.17 22.15 -19.85
CA TRP A 58 4.79 22.34 -19.41
C TRP A 58 4.51 21.83 -18.00
N PHE A 59 4.93 20.61 -17.69
CA PHE A 59 4.41 19.89 -16.51
C PHE A 59 5.32 19.92 -15.29
N ASP A 60 4.71 19.93 -14.11
CA ASP A 60 5.41 19.96 -12.82
C ASP A 60 5.58 18.57 -12.20
N LEU A 61 4.69 17.64 -12.58
CA LEU A 61 4.65 16.27 -12.12
C LEU A 61 4.34 15.35 -13.30
N HIS A 62 5.01 14.21 -13.35
CA HIS A 62 4.69 13.13 -14.27
C HIS A 62 4.72 11.81 -13.53
N LEU A 63 3.73 10.96 -13.81
CA LEU A 63 3.69 9.58 -13.42
C LEU A 63 3.54 8.69 -14.65
N TYR A 64 4.34 7.65 -14.69
CA TYR A 64 4.22 6.58 -15.66
C TYR A 64 4.26 5.24 -14.94
N LEU A 65 3.42 4.33 -15.37
CA LEU A 65 3.47 2.94 -14.92
C LEU A 65 3.08 2.01 -16.07
N ALA A 66 3.67 0.82 -16.08
CA ALA A 66 3.34 -0.24 -17.02
C ALA A 66 3.17 -1.59 -16.34
N ASN A 67 2.30 -2.43 -16.89
CA ASN A 67 1.99 -3.74 -16.31
C ASN A 67 3.13 -4.78 -16.44
N TRP A 68 4.25 -4.40 -17.05
CA TRP A 68 5.50 -5.17 -17.05
C TRP A 68 6.51 -4.68 -16.01
N GLY A 69 6.08 -3.87 -15.03
CA GLY A 69 6.89 -3.54 -13.85
C GLY A 69 7.69 -2.25 -13.95
N THR A 70 7.48 -1.41 -14.97
CA THR A 70 8.13 -0.09 -15.01
C THR A 70 7.28 0.93 -14.25
N TYR A 71 7.89 1.62 -13.29
CA TYR A 71 7.28 2.67 -12.48
C TYR A 71 8.15 3.91 -12.51
N ARG A 72 7.57 5.08 -12.80
CA ARG A 72 8.31 6.33 -12.92
C ARG A 72 7.55 7.50 -12.31
N LEU A 73 8.26 8.32 -11.54
CA LEU A 73 7.78 9.59 -11.01
C LEU A 73 8.79 10.69 -11.34
N MET A 74 8.36 11.73 -12.05
CA MET A 74 9.16 12.94 -12.26
C MET A 74 8.58 14.12 -11.51
N VAL A 75 9.44 14.88 -10.84
CA VAL A 75 9.07 16.08 -10.08
C VAL A 75 9.93 17.26 -10.52
N ARG A 76 9.30 18.29 -11.08
CA ARG A 76 9.96 19.55 -11.45
C ARG A 76 9.89 20.55 -10.30
N LEU A 77 11.05 21.05 -9.90
CA LEU A 77 11.24 21.92 -8.74
C LEU A 77 11.99 23.20 -9.18
N PRO A 78 11.57 24.41 -8.79
CA PRO A 78 12.36 25.61 -9.04
C PRO A 78 13.72 25.52 -8.35
N LYS A 79 14.80 25.65 -9.13
CA LYS A 79 16.19 25.45 -8.65
C LYS A 79 16.54 26.34 -7.46
N ARG A 80 16.00 27.55 -7.42
CA ARG A 80 16.24 28.52 -6.35
C ARG A 80 15.69 28.10 -4.97
N LEU A 81 14.78 27.12 -4.94
CA LEU A 81 14.10 26.66 -3.72
C LEU A 81 14.65 25.35 -3.16
N VAL A 82 15.56 24.71 -3.90
CA VAL A 82 16.05 23.37 -3.57
C VAL A 82 17.57 23.40 -3.52
N ASP A 83 18.12 23.00 -2.38
CA ASP A 83 19.57 22.85 -2.24
C ASP A 83 20.02 21.52 -2.85
N ARG A 84 20.60 21.57 -4.05
CA ARG A 84 21.12 20.39 -4.75
C ARG A 84 22.13 19.61 -3.90
N ARG A 85 22.97 20.28 -3.11
CA ARG A 85 23.96 19.57 -2.27
C ARG A 85 23.30 18.72 -1.20
N ARG A 86 22.15 19.18 -0.68
CA ARG A 86 21.36 18.38 0.26
C ARG A 86 20.78 17.16 -0.43
N LEU A 87 20.25 17.31 -1.66
CA LEU A 87 19.76 16.17 -2.44
C LEU A 87 20.85 15.15 -2.74
N ASP A 88 22.02 15.61 -3.18
CA ASP A 88 23.16 14.74 -3.49
C ASP A 88 23.55 13.88 -2.26
N GLY A 89 23.38 14.40 -1.04
CA GLY A 89 23.59 13.64 0.20
C GLY A 89 22.69 12.41 0.36
N PHE A 90 21.50 12.40 -0.25
CA PHE A 90 20.60 11.24 -0.27
C PHE A 90 20.84 10.35 -1.49
N LEU A 91 21.11 10.98 -2.64
CA LEU A 91 20.95 10.33 -3.95
C LEU A 91 22.27 9.84 -4.57
N HIS A 92 23.42 10.15 -3.96
CA HIS A 92 24.74 9.84 -4.55
C HIS A 92 24.99 8.36 -4.87
N SER A 93 24.35 7.45 -4.14
CA SER A 93 24.48 5.99 -4.30
C SER A 93 23.19 5.33 -4.81
N VAL A 94 22.30 6.11 -5.44
CA VAL A 94 21.00 5.62 -5.91
C VAL A 94 20.95 5.62 -7.44
N ASP A 95 20.88 4.43 -8.04
CA ASP A 95 20.89 4.27 -9.50
C ASP A 95 19.53 4.54 -10.16
N CYS A 96 18.42 4.40 -9.41
CA CYS A 96 17.05 4.54 -9.92
C CYS A 96 16.57 6.00 -9.95
N VAL A 97 17.46 6.98 -9.82
CA VAL A 97 17.11 8.41 -9.77
C VAL A 97 18.13 9.28 -10.50
N ASP A 98 17.61 10.17 -11.35
CA ASP A 98 18.37 11.19 -12.05
C ASP A 98 17.93 12.59 -11.64
N VAL A 99 18.90 13.50 -11.46
CA VAL A 99 18.63 14.92 -11.16
C VAL A 99 19.26 15.82 -12.22
N THR A 100 18.41 16.29 -13.13
CA THR A 100 18.80 17.14 -14.26
C THR A 100 18.43 18.60 -14.01
N THR A 101 19.16 19.52 -14.65
CA THR A 101 18.87 20.96 -14.59
C THR A 101 18.35 21.41 -15.94
N SER A 102 17.16 22.00 -15.95
CA SER A 102 16.52 22.55 -17.16
C SER A 102 16.09 24.00 -16.90
N GLY A 103 16.87 24.94 -17.44
CA GLY A 103 16.70 26.37 -17.18
C GLY A 103 16.77 26.71 -15.69
N GLU A 104 15.70 27.33 -15.17
CA GLU A 104 15.55 27.70 -13.75
C GLU A 104 14.97 26.58 -12.88
N ASN A 105 14.84 25.37 -13.43
CA ASN A 105 14.25 24.22 -12.75
C ASN A 105 15.25 23.06 -12.60
N LEU A 106 15.03 22.25 -11.57
CA LEU A 106 15.56 20.92 -11.39
C LEU A 106 14.45 19.91 -11.68
N ILE A 107 14.77 18.82 -12.37
CA ILE A 107 13.86 17.70 -12.60
C ILE A 107 14.48 16.50 -11.90
N VAL A 108 13.77 15.99 -10.89
CA VAL A 108 14.05 14.71 -10.24
C VAL A 108 13.26 13.66 -11.00
N ASP A 109 13.93 12.65 -11.52
CA ASP A 109 13.35 11.57 -12.32
C ASP A 109 13.65 10.24 -11.63
N ILE A 110 12.64 9.63 -11.00
CA ILE A 110 12.77 8.36 -10.30
C ILE A 110 12.17 7.28 -11.19
N LEU A 111 12.97 6.30 -11.60
CA LEU A 111 12.59 5.23 -12.51
C LEU A 111 12.99 3.88 -11.92
N CYS A 112 12.02 3.02 -11.69
CA CYS A 112 12.21 1.66 -11.20
C CYS A 112 11.66 0.65 -12.21
N GLU A 113 12.39 -0.46 -12.39
CA GLU A 113 11.99 -1.57 -13.24
C GLU A 113 11.97 -2.86 -12.40
N GLU A 114 10.78 -3.40 -12.19
CA GLU A 114 10.55 -4.67 -11.49
C GLU A 114 10.71 -5.84 -12.47
N LEU A 115 11.66 -6.73 -12.19
CA LEU A 115 11.99 -7.86 -13.08
C LEU A 115 10.93 -8.98 -13.05
N GLU A 116 10.18 -9.09 -11.95
CA GLU A 116 9.13 -10.10 -11.75
C GLU A 116 7.85 -9.45 -11.21
N PRO A 117 7.13 -8.67 -12.04
CA PRO A 117 5.91 -8.00 -11.60
C PRO A 117 4.84 -9.04 -11.24
N GLU A 118 4.16 -8.84 -10.10
CA GLU A 118 3.06 -9.71 -9.69
C GLU A 118 1.90 -9.70 -10.69
N ASP A 119 1.19 -10.83 -10.81
CA ASP A 119 -0.01 -10.97 -11.65
C ASP A 119 -1.19 -10.08 -11.20
N TYR A 120 -1.10 -9.47 -10.00
CA TYR A 120 -2.09 -8.54 -9.46
C TYR A 120 -1.62 -7.09 -9.64
N TRP A 121 -2.38 -6.35 -10.45
CA TRP A 121 -2.11 -4.96 -10.79
C TRP A 121 -3.27 -4.08 -10.32
N ASP A 122 -2.97 -3.07 -9.52
CA ASP A 122 -3.96 -2.13 -8.99
C ASP A 122 -4.23 -1.04 -10.03
N ASP A 123 -5.45 -1.01 -10.57
CA ASP A 123 -5.91 -0.03 -11.58
C ASP A 123 -6.21 1.35 -10.95
N GLU A 124 -5.44 1.72 -9.92
CA GLU A 124 -5.64 2.95 -9.17
C GLU A 124 -5.11 4.15 -9.97
N SER A 125 -5.98 4.69 -10.82
CA SER A 125 -5.73 5.93 -11.60
C SER A 125 -5.52 7.21 -10.77
N ASP A 126 -5.43 7.11 -9.43
CA ASP A 126 -5.33 8.24 -8.50
C ASP A 126 -3.93 8.39 -7.88
N TRP A 127 -2.93 7.60 -8.30
CA TRP A 127 -1.56 7.66 -7.77
C TRP A 127 -0.94 9.06 -7.82
N LEU A 128 -1.05 9.75 -8.96
CA LEU A 128 -0.45 11.09 -9.08
C LEU A 128 -1.15 12.12 -8.19
N GLU A 129 -2.43 11.93 -7.86
CA GLU A 129 -3.13 12.77 -6.90
C GLU A 129 -2.58 12.55 -5.47
N ALA A 130 -2.36 11.30 -5.07
CA ALA A 130 -1.80 10.96 -3.77
C ALA A 130 -0.32 11.40 -3.61
N LEU A 131 0.45 11.39 -4.71
CA LEU A 131 1.87 11.78 -4.74
C LEU A 131 2.08 13.28 -4.93
N ALA A 132 1.12 14.02 -5.49
CA ALA A 132 1.24 15.45 -5.76
C ALA A 132 1.69 16.31 -4.54
N PRO A 133 1.24 16.03 -3.30
CA PRO A 133 1.69 16.79 -2.12
C PRO A 133 3.21 16.75 -1.89
N LEU A 134 3.91 15.67 -2.31
CA LEU A 134 5.36 15.53 -2.12
C LEU A 134 6.15 16.68 -2.73
N ARG A 135 5.68 17.25 -3.85
CA ARG A 135 6.30 18.43 -4.44
C ARG A 135 6.25 19.62 -3.49
N ALA A 136 5.09 19.89 -2.89
CA ALA A 136 4.94 20.99 -1.95
C ALA A 136 5.76 20.76 -0.67
N ASP A 137 5.86 19.50 -0.22
CA ASP A 137 6.67 19.08 0.92
C ASP A 137 8.16 19.36 0.68
N VAL A 138 8.69 18.94 -0.48
CA VAL A 138 10.08 19.22 -0.88
C VAL A 138 10.34 20.72 -0.96
N LEU A 139 9.46 21.49 -1.58
CA LEU A 139 9.57 22.95 -1.62
C LEU A 139 9.47 23.60 -0.24
N GLY A 140 8.77 22.95 0.70
CA GLY A 140 8.69 23.34 2.11
C GLY A 140 9.89 22.91 2.95
N GLY A 141 10.87 22.23 2.35
CA GLY A 141 12.10 21.74 2.99
C GLY A 141 11.97 20.36 3.63
N ASP A 142 10.87 19.65 3.40
CA ASP A 142 10.70 18.25 3.80
C ASP A 142 11.40 17.34 2.79
N LEU A 143 12.52 16.73 3.21
CA LEU A 143 13.34 15.89 2.33
C LEU A 143 13.08 14.39 2.53
N ARG A 144 12.03 14.00 3.27
CA ARG A 144 11.73 12.59 3.56
C ARG A 144 11.43 11.77 2.32
N LEU A 145 10.95 12.39 1.23
CA LEU A 145 10.86 11.75 -0.08
C LEU A 145 12.19 11.14 -0.51
N PHE A 146 13.29 11.89 -0.39
CA PHE A 146 14.60 11.43 -0.82
C PHE A 146 15.20 10.39 0.11
N TYR A 147 14.74 10.33 1.37
CA TYR A 147 15.05 9.20 2.25
C TYR A 147 14.38 7.92 1.73
N LEU A 148 13.11 7.97 1.29
CA LEU A 148 12.44 6.80 0.71
C LEU A 148 13.16 6.33 -0.56
N VAL A 149 13.63 7.27 -1.40
CA VAL A 149 14.47 6.96 -2.57
C VAL A 149 15.80 6.30 -2.16
N TRP A 150 16.42 6.76 -1.07
CA TRP A 150 17.61 6.10 -0.50
C TRP A 150 17.28 4.69 0.03
N LEU A 151 16.11 4.47 0.64
CA LEU A 151 15.66 3.13 1.05
C LEU A 151 15.50 2.18 -0.14
N MET A 152 15.12 2.65 -1.33
CA MET A 152 15.09 1.82 -2.53
C MET A 152 16.49 1.25 -2.83
N ALA A 153 17.54 2.07 -2.70
CA ALA A 153 18.92 1.62 -2.89
C ALA A 153 19.41 0.71 -1.75
N VAL A 154 18.94 0.94 -0.52
CA VAL A 154 19.17 0.01 0.60
C VAL A 154 18.57 -1.34 0.23
N GLU A 155 17.28 -1.42 -0.07
CA GLU A 155 16.59 -2.67 -0.43
C GLU A 155 17.27 -3.40 -1.60
N ALA A 156 17.65 -2.67 -2.66
CA ALA A 156 18.38 -3.21 -3.81
C ALA A 156 19.80 -3.72 -3.49
N GLY A 157 20.34 -3.39 -2.31
CA GLY A 157 21.70 -3.79 -1.90
C GLY A 157 22.81 -2.90 -2.46
N SER A 158 22.47 -1.74 -3.03
CA SER A 158 23.45 -0.77 -3.56
C SER A 158 24.13 0.07 -2.48
N ILE A 159 23.56 0.10 -1.26
CA ILE A 159 24.11 0.82 -0.10
C ILE A 159 24.89 -0.13 0.81
N GLU A 160 26.12 0.25 1.14
CA GLU A 160 27.00 -0.51 2.03
C GLU A 160 26.41 -0.61 3.46
N PRO A 161 26.58 -1.74 4.17
CA PRO A 161 25.94 -1.94 5.47
C PRO A 161 26.35 -0.95 6.56
N ASP A 162 27.52 -0.34 6.47
CA ASP A 162 28.04 0.65 7.42
C ASP A 162 27.71 2.10 7.05
N GLU A 163 27.11 2.35 5.88
CA GLU A 163 26.69 3.67 5.46
C GLU A 163 25.60 4.21 6.39
N ALA A 164 25.77 5.44 6.88
CA ALA A 164 24.86 6.08 7.80
C ALA A 164 23.59 6.58 7.11
N GLU A 165 22.44 6.42 7.76
CA GLU A 165 21.16 6.97 7.29
C GLU A 165 21.24 8.50 7.11
N PRO A 166 20.65 9.06 6.04
CA PRO A 166 20.81 10.49 5.71
C PRO A 166 19.97 11.42 6.60
N LEU A 167 18.99 10.88 7.32
CA LEU A 167 18.21 11.55 8.37
C LEU A 167 18.07 10.62 9.57
N PRO A 168 17.80 11.13 10.78
CA PRO A 168 17.58 10.27 11.96
C PRO A 168 16.41 9.29 11.86
N GLY A 169 15.54 9.45 10.85
CA GLY A 169 14.37 8.63 10.56
C GLY A 169 13.43 9.34 9.56
N ILE A 170 12.24 8.80 9.33
CA ILE A 170 11.23 9.41 8.43
C ILE A 170 9.87 9.68 9.10
N GLY A 171 9.71 9.28 10.36
CA GLY A 171 8.46 9.42 11.08
C GLY A 171 8.06 10.89 11.34
N PRO A 172 6.75 11.17 11.49
CA PRO A 172 5.61 10.28 11.20
C PRO A 172 5.36 10.16 9.69
N MET A 173 4.88 9.00 9.22
CA MET A 173 4.49 8.83 7.81
C MET A 173 3.28 9.69 7.47
N THR A 174 3.37 10.47 6.37
CA THR A 174 2.24 11.19 5.80
C THR A 174 1.58 10.33 4.72
N GLY A 175 0.33 10.64 4.34
CA GLY A 175 -0.35 9.89 3.28
C GLY A 175 0.40 9.92 1.94
N ALA A 176 1.13 11.00 1.64
CA ALA A 176 1.92 11.11 0.42
C ALA A 176 3.21 10.29 0.46
N LEU A 177 3.86 10.19 1.64
CA LEU A 177 5.01 9.30 1.84
C LEU A 177 4.60 7.81 1.79
N ASP A 178 3.45 7.47 2.37
CA ASP A 178 2.87 6.12 2.28
C ASP A 178 2.53 5.76 0.82
N ALA A 179 1.90 6.69 0.09
CA ALA A 179 1.61 6.51 -1.33
C ALA A 179 2.88 6.29 -2.15
N PHE A 180 3.97 7.00 -1.86
CA PHE A 180 5.26 6.79 -2.53
C PHE A 180 5.81 5.39 -2.25
N ALA A 181 5.84 4.98 -0.97
CA ALA A 181 6.34 3.65 -0.59
C ALA A 181 5.55 2.53 -1.26
N ARG A 182 4.21 2.67 -1.34
CA ARG A 182 3.35 1.71 -2.02
C ARG A 182 3.52 1.71 -3.54
N PHE A 183 3.60 2.89 -4.15
CA PHE A 183 3.74 3.01 -5.61
C PHE A 183 5.04 2.37 -6.11
N PHE A 184 6.14 2.56 -5.38
CA PHE A 184 7.44 1.94 -5.70
C PHE A 184 7.66 0.58 -5.02
N ARG A 185 6.63 0.02 -4.36
CA ARG A 185 6.65 -1.31 -3.70
C ARG A 185 7.82 -1.52 -2.73
N LEU A 186 8.19 -0.48 -1.98
CA LEU A 186 9.22 -0.59 -0.95
C LEU A 186 8.85 -1.63 0.12
N ASP A 187 9.84 -2.34 0.64
CA ASP A 187 9.66 -3.25 1.79
C ASP A 187 9.00 -2.48 2.96
N ALA A 188 7.79 -2.89 3.31
CA ALA A 188 6.99 -2.26 4.35
C ALA A 188 7.66 -2.33 5.73
N ASP A 189 8.42 -3.38 6.02
CA ASP A 189 9.18 -3.53 7.26
C ASP A 189 10.38 -2.59 7.31
N LEU A 190 11.01 -2.34 6.16
CA LEU A 190 12.11 -1.38 6.03
C LEU A 190 11.60 0.06 6.22
N VAL A 191 10.45 0.38 5.63
CA VAL A 191 9.78 1.68 5.83
C VAL A 191 9.34 1.85 7.28
N GLU A 192 8.78 0.79 7.90
CA GLU A 192 8.38 0.80 9.31
C GLU A 192 9.59 1.07 10.22
N ALA A 193 10.70 0.35 10.02
CA ALA A 193 11.95 0.55 10.77
C ALA A 193 12.49 1.98 10.63
N ALA A 194 12.44 2.56 9.43
CA ALA A 194 12.86 3.94 9.21
C ALA A 194 11.91 4.94 9.90
N ALA A 195 10.60 4.65 9.92
CA ALA A 195 9.56 5.51 10.47
C ALA A 195 9.47 5.50 12.00
N GLU A 196 10.06 4.51 12.69
CA GLU A 196 10.13 4.46 14.16
C GLU A 196 10.76 5.71 14.77
N ARG A 197 11.72 6.31 14.05
CA ARG A 197 12.39 7.53 14.47
C ARG A 197 11.83 8.73 13.70
N PRO A 198 11.63 9.88 14.38
CA PRO A 198 11.23 11.09 13.69
C PRO A 198 12.36 11.59 12.80
N ALA A 199 12.02 12.21 11.67
CA ALA A 199 13.00 12.83 10.77
C ALA A 199 13.75 14.04 11.37
N GLY A 200 13.44 14.40 12.62
CA GLY A 200 13.87 15.64 13.29
C GLY A 200 12.75 16.67 13.29
N THR A 201 13.08 17.95 13.11
CA THR A 201 12.08 19.02 12.97
C THR A 201 11.33 18.83 11.65
N THR A 202 10.12 18.29 11.70
CA THR A 202 9.34 17.97 10.50
C THR A 202 8.66 19.20 9.90
N ALA A 203 8.14 19.05 8.67
CA ALA A 203 7.39 20.13 8.04
C ALA A 203 6.04 20.47 8.70
N GLU A 204 5.62 19.64 9.64
CA GLU A 204 4.33 19.76 10.34
C GLU A 204 4.44 20.45 11.70
N ASP A 205 5.64 20.60 12.27
CA ASP A 205 5.81 21.32 13.53
C ASP A 205 5.34 22.77 13.35
N PRO A 206 4.24 23.20 14.02
CA PRO A 206 3.70 24.53 13.85
C PRO A 206 4.71 25.54 14.38
N LEU A 207 5.27 26.33 13.47
CA LEU A 207 6.09 27.47 13.87
C LEU A 207 5.19 28.47 14.60
N SER A 208 5.49 28.73 15.88
CA SER A 208 4.79 29.79 16.61
C SER A 208 4.91 31.11 15.86
N SER A 209 3.82 31.87 15.83
CA SER A 209 3.79 33.21 15.24
C SER A 209 4.94 34.10 15.79
N ASP A 210 5.35 33.90 17.04
CA ASP A 210 6.49 34.62 17.64
C ASP A 210 7.85 34.23 17.06
N VAL A 211 8.03 32.96 16.69
CA VAL A 211 9.25 32.47 16.04
C VAL A 211 9.34 32.99 14.62
N ILE A 212 8.22 32.96 13.89
CA ILE A 212 8.12 33.53 12.54
C ILE A 212 8.43 35.03 12.60
N ARG A 213 7.76 35.79 13.50
CA ARG A 213 7.97 37.23 13.62
C ARG A 213 9.42 37.60 13.93
N ARG A 214 10.06 36.90 14.88
CA ARG A 214 11.48 37.13 15.21
C ARG A 214 12.39 36.83 14.03
N SER A 215 12.22 35.67 13.41
CA SER A 215 13.04 35.27 12.26
C SER A 215 12.88 36.19 11.06
N LEU A 216 11.67 36.72 10.83
CA LEU A 216 11.41 37.72 9.79
C LEU A 216 11.96 39.09 10.17
N ALA A 217 11.93 39.49 11.45
CA ALA A 217 12.47 40.78 11.90
C ALA A 217 13.98 40.90 11.61
N ASP A 218 14.71 39.80 11.74
CA ASP A 218 16.16 39.72 11.49
C ASP A 218 16.54 39.73 10.00
N LEU A 219 15.58 39.64 9.07
CA LEU A 219 15.86 39.74 7.64
C LEU A 219 16.25 41.18 7.25
N PRO A 220 17.25 41.37 6.37
CA PRO A 220 17.56 42.68 5.79
C PRO A 220 16.33 43.31 5.10
N ASP A 221 16.17 44.63 5.22
CA ASP A 221 15.01 45.33 4.64
C ASP A 221 14.90 45.13 3.12
N ARG A 222 16.03 45.07 2.42
CA ARG A 222 16.08 44.76 0.98
C ARG A 222 15.47 43.40 0.66
N GLU A 223 15.76 42.37 1.46
CA GLU A 223 15.21 41.02 1.26
C GLU A 223 13.71 40.99 1.56
N LYS A 224 13.28 41.65 2.64
CA LYS A 224 11.85 41.82 2.96
C LYS A 224 11.09 42.50 1.82
N THR A 225 11.61 43.61 1.30
CA THR A 225 10.99 44.33 0.18
C THR A 225 10.92 43.46 -1.07
N MET A 226 11.97 42.71 -1.39
CA MET A 226 12.00 41.81 -2.54
C MET A 226 10.96 40.68 -2.43
N LEU A 227 10.83 40.07 -1.25
CA LEU A 227 9.83 39.01 -0.99
C LEU A 227 8.40 39.56 -1.08
N LEU A 228 8.15 40.76 -0.54
CA LEU A 228 6.83 41.41 -0.61
C LEU A 228 6.46 41.84 -2.04
N ALA A 229 7.44 42.31 -2.83
CA ALA A 229 7.23 42.63 -4.24
C ALA A 229 6.86 41.37 -5.04
N ARG A 230 7.61 40.27 -4.87
CA ARG A 230 7.31 38.98 -5.51
C ARG A 230 5.95 38.42 -5.09
N LEU A 231 5.58 38.58 -3.83
CA LEU A 231 4.24 38.21 -3.35
C LEU A 231 3.14 39.04 -4.04
N ALA A 232 3.37 40.34 -4.21
CA ALA A 232 2.44 41.23 -4.92
C ALA A 232 2.36 40.93 -6.42
N GLU A 233 3.42 40.41 -7.01
CA GLU A 233 3.50 39.92 -8.40
C GLU A 233 2.84 38.54 -8.59
N GLY A 234 2.45 37.87 -7.50
CA GLY A 234 1.74 36.58 -7.53
C GLY A 234 2.64 35.35 -7.50
N ASP A 235 3.90 35.47 -7.08
CA ASP A 235 4.81 34.32 -6.89
C ASP A 235 4.30 33.41 -5.76
N SER A 236 3.82 32.23 -6.14
CA SER A 236 3.24 31.25 -5.21
C SER A 236 4.26 30.57 -4.30
N HIS A 237 5.56 30.73 -4.57
CA HIS A 237 6.61 30.05 -3.81
C HIS A 237 7.22 30.89 -2.68
N VAL A 238 6.81 32.14 -2.50
CA VAL A 238 7.32 33.01 -1.42
C VAL A 238 7.11 32.34 -0.04
N ALA A 239 5.97 31.68 0.16
CA ALA A 239 5.71 30.94 1.40
C ALA A 239 6.65 29.73 1.58
N SER A 240 6.93 29.01 0.48
CA SER A 240 7.84 27.86 0.47
C SER A 240 9.31 28.26 0.67
N GLU A 241 9.70 29.47 0.27
CA GLU A 241 11.04 30.02 0.51
C GLU A 241 11.24 30.44 1.98
N LEU A 242 10.21 31.01 2.60
CA LEU A 242 10.28 31.51 3.97
C LEU A 242 10.28 30.38 5.02
N ARG A 243 9.56 29.28 4.77
CA ARG A 243 9.42 28.18 5.74
C ARG A 243 10.77 27.52 6.11
N PRO A 244 11.62 27.07 5.17
CA PRO A 244 12.94 26.55 5.46
C PRO A 244 13.82 27.57 6.17
N LEU A 245 13.80 28.84 5.72
CA LEU A 245 14.62 29.90 6.29
C LEU A 245 14.29 30.18 7.77
N VAL A 246 13.01 30.16 8.15
CA VAL A 246 12.61 30.28 9.56
C VAL A 246 13.03 29.04 10.35
N ARG A 247 12.90 27.84 9.77
CA ARG A 247 13.29 26.58 10.43
C ARG A 247 14.79 26.47 10.64
N ASP A 248 15.61 26.78 9.64
CA ASP A 248 17.06 26.72 9.74
C ASP A 248 17.56 27.69 10.81
N ARG A 249 16.97 28.89 10.89
CA ARG A 249 17.27 29.85 11.97
C ARG A 249 16.85 29.34 13.35
N GLN A 250 15.68 28.71 13.46
CA GLN A 250 15.27 28.08 14.72
C GLN A 250 16.16 26.89 15.09
N ALA A 251 16.56 26.06 14.12
CA ALA A 251 17.45 24.93 14.31
C ALA A 251 18.84 25.40 14.78
N LEU A 252 19.40 26.47 14.20
CA LEU A 252 20.65 27.07 14.68
C LEU A 252 20.54 27.60 16.12
N GLN A 253 19.38 28.11 16.53
CA GLN A 253 19.14 28.58 17.90
C GLN A 253 18.90 27.44 18.90
N THR A 254 18.38 26.29 18.45
CA THR A 254 18.01 25.14 19.30
C THR A 254 19.03 24.01 19.28
N SER A 255 19.94 23.98 18.30
CA SER A 255 20.99 22.98 18.12
C SER A 255 21.97 22.91 19.31
N ALA A 256 22.06 23.99 20.11
CA ALA A 256 22.84 23.99 21.36
C ALA A 256 22.22 23.13 22.49
N ALA A 257 20.97 22.66 22.36
CA ALA A 257 20.21 22.06 23.48
C ALA A 257 19.79 20.58 23.28
N ARG A 258 19.96 19.99 22.08
CA ARG A 258 19.59 18.58 21.82
C ARG A 258 20.83 17.72 21.55
N PRO A 259 21.04 16.60 22.26
CA PRO A 259 22.08 15.65 21.90
C PRO A 259 21.78 15.08 20.50
N ALA A 260 22.79 15.05 19.63
CA ALA A 260 22.68 14.43 18.32
C ALA A 260 22.42 12.93 18.51
N VAL A 261 21.30 12.43 18.00
CA VAL A 261 21.06 10.99 17.89
C VAL A 261 22.04 10.47 16.85
N ALA A 262 22.83 9.46 17.21
CA ALA A 262 23.73 8.83 16.25
C ALA A 262 22.89 8.21 15.11
N PRO A 263 23.23 8.49 13.84
CA PRO A 263 22.52 7.90 12.71
C PRO A 263 22.71 6.38 12.76
N ARG A 264 21.65 5.62 12.46
CA ARG A 264 21.77 4.18 12.22
C ARG A 264 22.53 3.94 10.92
N SER A 265 23.21 2.81 10.84
CA SER A 265 23.72 2.31 9.57
C SER A 265 22.62 1.63 8.75
N ALA A 266 22.82 1.50 7.44
CA ALA A 266 21.93 0.74 6.56
C ALA A 266 21.77 -0.72 7.02
N GLY A 267 22.84 -1.34 7.53
CA GLY A 267 22.81 -2.70 8.10
C GLY A 267 21.96 -2.80 9.36
N GLU A 268 22.04 -1.81 10.25
CA GLU A 268 21.15 -1.75 11.42
C GLU A 268 19.68 -1.58 11.01
N LEU A 269 19.39 -0.76 9.99
CA LEU A 269 18.04 -0.58 9.47
C LEU A 269 17.47 -1.89 8.89
N ARG A 270 18.25 -2.62 8.09
CA ARG A 270 17.84 -3.94 7.57
C ARG A 270 17.59 -4.94 8.70
N ALA A 271 18.49 -5.01 9.68
CA ALA A 271 18.32 -5.91 10.81
C ALA A 271 17.07 -5.58 11.65
N HIS A 272 16.74 -4.29 11.78
CA HIS A 272 15.48 -3.87 12.40
C HIS A 272 14.25 -4.26 11.58
N ALA A 273 14.29 -4.07 10.26
CA ALA A 273 13.23 -4.52 9.35
C ALA A 273 13.00 -6.04 9.46
N ASP A 274 14.07 -6.83 9.46
CA ASP A 274 14.01 -8.28 9.63
C ASP A 274 13.33 -8.67 10.95
N ALA A 275 13.66 -7.99 12.05
CA ALA A 275 13.04 -8.24 13.35
C ALA A 275 11.54 -7.88 13.38
N ILE A 276 11.13 -6.82 12.68
CA ILE A 276 9.72 -6.45 12.51
C ILE A 276 8.99 -7.55 11.71
N ARG A 277 9.58 -8.00 10.60
CA ARG A 277 9.04 -9.07 9.76
C ARG A 277 8.82 -10.35 10.56
N GLU A 278 9.84 -10.81 11.29
CA GLU A 278 9.77 -12.00 12.15
C GLU A 278 8.71 -11.87 13.26
N ALA A 279 8.53 -10.68 13.82
CA ALA A 279 7.48 -10.44 14.82
C ALA A 279 6.08 -10.52 14.20
N ARG A 280 5.88 -9.91 13.02
CA ARG A 280 4.61 -9.93 12.29
C ARG A 280 4.24 -11.34 11.85
N GLU A 281 5.19 -12.11 11.31
CA GLU A 281 4.97 -13.50 10.90
C GLU A 281 4.57 -14.40 12.08
N ARG A 282 5.24 -14.24 13.22
CA ARG A 282 4.87 -14.94 14.46
C ARG A 282 3.44 -14.61 14.88
N GLU A 283 3.09 -13.33 14.94
CA GLU A 283 1.74 -12.91 15.31
C GLU A 283 0.67 -13.44 14.32
N GLN A 284 0.95 -13.41 13.01
CA GLN A 284 0.03 -13.96 12.01
C GLN A 284 -0.14 -15.48 12.17
N SER A 285 0.92 -16.22 12.46
CA SER A 285 0.86 -17.66 12.69
C SER A 285 0.01 -18.00 13.92
N GLU A 286 0.21 -17.28 15.03
CA GLU A 286 -0.55 -17.45 16.26
C GLU A 286 -2.03 -17.14 16.05
N ARG A 287 -2.34 -16.06 15.31
CA ARG A 287 -3.72 -15.70 14.95
C ARG A 287 -4.40 -16.79 14.11
N ARG A 288 -3.70 -17.33 13.09
CA ARG A 288 -4.22 -18.42 12.25
C ARG A 288 -4.47 -19.69 13.06
N GLU A 289 -3.56 -20.05 13.97
CA GLU A 289 -3.76 -21.21 14.84
C GLU A 289 -4.92 -21.01 15.82
N ALA A 290 -5.05 -19.82 16.40
CA ALA A 290 -6.15 -19.49 17.30
C ALA A 290 -7.49 -19.53 16.57
N GLU A 291 -7.56 -19.02 15.34
CA GLU A 291 -8.76 -19.08 14.51
C GLU A 291 -9.12 -20.52 14.15
N ARG A 292 -8.15 -21.34 13.74
CA ARG A 292 -8.38 -22.77 13.48
C ARG A 292 -8.92 -23.50 14.71
N LYS A 293 -8.34 -23.28 15.89
CA LYS A 293 -8.82 -23.87 17.16
C LYS A 293 -10.24 -23.40 17.51
N ARG A 294 -10.58 -22.15 17.21
CA ARG A 294 -11.95 -21.62 17.40
C ARG A 294 -12.93 -22.31 16.47
N GLN A 295 -12.61 -22.41 15.19
CA GLN A 295 -13.44 -23.10 14.19
C GLN A 295 -13.65 -24.57 14.56
N GLU A 296 -12.59 -25.29 14.91
CA GLU A 296 -12.68 -26.69 15.38
C GLU A 296 -13.56 -26.83 16.63
N ALA A 297 -13.43 -25.92 17.60
CA ALA A 297 -14.25 -25.94 18.80
C ALA A 297 -15.74 -25.61 18.51
N GLU A 298 -16.01 -24.69 17.58
CA GLU A 298 -17.37 -24.37 17.13
C GLU A 298 -17.99 -25.53 16.37
N GLU A 299 -17.24 -26.19 15.48
CA GLU A 299 -17.69 -27.38 14.76
C GLU A 299 -17.99 -28.54 15.72
N LEU A 300 -17.12 -28.79 16.70
CA LEU A 300 -17.35 -29.79 17.74
C LEU A 300 -18.59 -29.48 18.58
N ARG A 301 -18.79 -28.22 18.99
CA ARG A 301 -19.99 -27.78 19.72
C ARG A 301 -21.25 -27.91 18.87
N ALA A 302 -21.21 -27.50 17.60
CA ALA A 302 -22.34 -27.61 16.68
C ALA A 302 -22.70 -29.08 16.42
N ARG A 303 -21.69 -29.94 16.23
CA ARG A 303 -21.87 -31.39 16.11
C ARG A 303 -22.50 -31.95 17.39
N ARG A 304 -21.99 -31.59 18.56
CA ARG A 304 -22.54 -32.06 19.85
C ARG A 304 -24.00 -31.63 20.02
N ALA A 305 -24.31 -30.35 19.78
CA ALA A 305 -25.67 -29.84 19.87
C ALA A 305 -26.63 -30.53 18.89
N ARG A 306 -26.16 -30.84 17.67
CA ARG A 306 -26.93 -31.62 16.69
C ARG A 306 -27.23 -33.02 17.19
N LEU A 307 -26.23 -33.74 17.71
CA LEU A 307 -26.41 -35.08 18.27
C LEU A 307 -27.36 -35.04 19.48
N ASP A 308 -27.18 -34.08 20.39
CA ASP A 308 -28.06 -33.91 21.56
C ASP A 308 -29.51 -33.60 21.14
N ALA A 309 -29.74 -32.78 20.11
CA ALA A 309 -31.07 -32.51 19.56
C ALA A 309 -31.71 -33.76 18.93
N ILE A 310 -30.94 -34.58 18.23
CA ILE A 310 -31.40 -35.87 17.68
C ILE A 310 -31.75 -36.83 18.82
N MET A 311 -30.95 -36.88 19.88
CA MET A 311 -31.24 -37.69 21.07
C MET A 311 -32.55 -37.30 21.74
N GLN A 312 -32.85 -36.01 21.88
CA GLN A 312 -34.11 -35.53 22.48
C GLN A 312 -35.34 -35.92 21.66
N ARG A 313 -35.21 -36.04 20.34
CA ARG A 313 -36.31 -36.39 19.42
C ARG A 313 -36.60 -37.90 19.37
N GLY A 314 -35.64 -38.73 19.76
CA GLY A 314 -35.80 -40.19 19.94
C GLY A 314 -36.42 -40.89 18.74
N GLU A 315 -37.53 -41.61 18.94
CA GLU A 315 -38.25 -42.37 17.91
C GLU A 315 -38.80 -41.51 16.76
N THR A 316 -38.92 -40.20 16.95
CA THR A 316 -39.40 -39.30 15.91
C THR A 316 -38.41 -39.20 14.75
N VAL A 317 -37.11 -39.31 15.04
CA VAL A 317 -36.05 -39.26 14.01
C VAL A 317 -36.10 -40.51 13.12
N TRP A 318 -36.39 -41.69 13.68
CA TRP A 318 -36.56 -42.92 12.90
C TRP A 318 -37.76 -42.84 11.94
N ARG A 319 -38.86 -42.21 12.35
CA ARG A 319 -40.02 -41.95 11.46
C ARG A 319 -39.71 -40.93 10.36
N GLU A 320 -38.91 -39.92 10.66
CA GLU A 320 -38.46 -38.94 9.67
C GLU A 320 -37.53 -39.57 8.64
N VAL A 321 -36.62 -40.45 9.06
CA VAL A 321 -35.80 -41.26 8.15
C VAL A 321 -36.70 -42.04 7.16
N GLU A 322 -37.74 -42.75 7.63
CA GLU A 322 -38.68 -43.43 6.72
C GLU A 322 -39.42 -42.45 5.79
N THR A 323 -39.80 -41.27 6.29
CA THR A 323 -40.49 -40.24 5.51
C THR A 323 -39.61 -39.68 4.39
N GLU A 324 -38.35 -39.35 4.68
CA GLU A 324 -37.39 -38.88 3.69
C GLU A 324 -37.05 -39.96 2.65
N ILE A 325 -37.01 -41.24 3.06
CA ILE A 325 -36.85 -42.38 2.14
C ILE A 325 -38.07 -42.55 1.22
N GLU A 326 -39.28 -42.20 1.67
CA GLU A 326 -40.48 -42.25 0.83
C GLU A 326 -40.62 -41.10 -0.17
N ARG A 327 -39.87 -40.00 0.00
CA ARG A 327 -39.84 -38.89 -1.00
C ARG A 327 -39.17 -39.26 -2.32
N ARG A 328 -38.39 -40.35 -2.36
CA ARG A 328 -37.78 -40.95 -3.56
C ARG A 328 -36.96 -39.98 -4.43
N ASN A 329 -36.31 -38.99 -3.84
CA ASN A 329 -35.43 -38.05 -4.52
C ASN A 329 -34.02 -38.07 -3.91
N ALA A 330 -33.04 -37.48 -4.60
CA ALA A 330 -31.64 -37.50 -4.16
C ALA A 330 -31.45 -36.83 -2.80
N SER A 331 -31.99 -35.63 -2.63
CA SER A 331 -31.90 -34.85 -1.38
C SER A 331 -32.50 -35.56 -0.16
N GLY A 332 -33.63 -36.27 -0.33
CA GLY A 332 -34.26 -37.05 0.73
C GLY A 332 -33.43 -38.27 1.12
N TYR A 333 -32.80 -38.95 0.15
CA TYR A 333 -31.87 -40.04 0.47
C TYR A 333 -30.59 -39.54 1.15
N ASP A 334 -30.06 -38.39 0.75
CA ASP A 334 -28.88 -37.77 1.40
C ASP A 334 -29.22 -37.36 2.84
N THR A 335 -30.41 -36.80 3.07
CA THR A 335 -30.90 -36.42 4.40
C THR A 335 -31.12 -37.64 5.30
N ALA A 336 -31.75 -38.70 4.78
CA ALA A 336 -31.97 -39.95 5.51
C ALA A 336 -30.64 -40.63 5.89
N ALA A 337 -29.65 -40.63 4.98
CA ALA A 337 -28.32 -41.16 5.25
C ALA A 337 -27.59 -40.35 6.33
N GLY A 338 -27.68 -39.01 6.30
CA GLY A 338 -27.12 -38.13 7.33
C GLY A 338 -27.70 -38.39 8.72
N LEU A 339 -29.03 -38.50 8.83
CA LEU A 339 -29.70 -38.82 10.10
C LEU A 339 -29.32 -40.21 10.64
N LEU A 340 -29.15 -41.21 9.76
CA LEU A 340 -28.71 -42.56 10.16
C LEU A 340 -27.25 -42.58 10.62
N LEU A 341 -26.37 -41.76 10.03
CA LEU A 341 -25.00 -41.59 10.51
C LEU A 341 -24.96 -40.94 11.90
N ASP A 342 -25.75 -39.91 12.13
CA ASP A 342 -25.85 -39.25 13.44
C ASP A 342 -26.43 -40.21 14.50
N LEU A 343 -27.45 -41.00 14.15
CA LEU A 343 -28.01 -42.05 15.03
C LEU A 343 -27.02 -43.16 15.34
N LYS A 344 -26.16 -43.54 14.37
CA LYS A 344 -25.07 -44.48 14.58
C LYS A 344 -24.07 -43.94 15.60
N ALA A 345 -23.62 -42.69 15.43
CA ALA A 345 -22.69 -42.04 16.34
C ALA A 345 -23.25 -41.98 17.77
N ILE A 346 -24.54 -41.65 17.93
CA ILE A 346 -25.23 -41.69 19.23
C ILE A 346 -25.26 -43.10 19.83
N ALA A 347 -25.51 -44.12 19.02
CA ALA A 347 -25.57 -45.51 19.48
C ALA A 347 -24.20 -46.06 19.88
N GLU A 348 -23.12 -45.61 19.22
CA GLU A 348 -21.73 -45.88 19.61
C GLU A 348 -21.42 -45.26 20.98
N GLU A 349 -21.74 -43.98 21.19
CA GLU A 349 -21.51 -43.28 22.47
C GLU A 349 -22.28 -43.92 23.64
N ARG A 350 -23.48 -44.44 23.41
CA ARG A 350 -24.34 -45.04 24.45
C ARG A 350 -24.15 -46.54 24.64
N GLY A 351 -23.31 -47.19 23.83
CA GLY A 351 -23.15 -48.65 23.84
C GLY A 351 -24.39 -49.42 23.36
N THR A 352 -25.32 -48.77 22.65
CA THR A 352 -26.56 -49.36 22.13
C THR A 352 -26.48 -49.75 20.65
N ILE A 353 -25.27 -49.97 20.13
CA ILE A 353 -25.03 -50.26 18.71
C ILE A 353 -25.79 -51.47 18.19
N GLY A 354 -26.04 -52.48 19.03
CA GLY A 354 -26.82 -53.66 18.66
C GLY A 354 -28.28 -53.33 18.33
N ASP A 355 -28.88 -52.35 19.00
CA ASP A 355 -30.25 -51.92 18.70
C ASP A 355 -30.30 -51.13 17.39
N PHE A 356 -29.33 -50.24 17.18
CA PHE A 356 -29.15 -49.51 15.93
C PHE A 356 -28.99 -50.47 14.74
N ALA A 357 -28.13 -51.48 14.85
CA ALA A 357 -27.89 -52.44 13.78
C ALA A 357 -29.15 -53.23 13.40
N ARG A 358 -29.95 -53.66 14.40
CA ARG A 358 -31.24 -54.33 14.14
C ARG A 358 -32.23 -53.42 13.42
N ARG A 359 -32.33 -52.15 13.82
CA ARG A 359 -33.25 -51.17 13.20
C ARG A 359 -32.80 -50.78 11.80
N LEU A 360 -31.50 -50.59 11.58
CA LEU A 360 -30.94 -50.32 10.26
C LEU A 360 -31.19 -51.50 9.30
N GLN A 361 -31.05 -52.73 9.80
CA GLN A 361 -31.34 -53.93 9.01
C GLN A 361 -32.82 -54.01 8.61
N ALA A 362 -33.75 -53.70 9.53
CA ALA A 362 -35.18 -53.65 9.21
C ALA A 362 -35.50 -52.59 8.13
N ILE A 363 -34.85 -51.41 8.18
CA ILE A 363 -35.00 -50.36 7.16
C ILE A 363 -34.45 -50.82 5.80
N ARG A 364 -33.29 -51.50 5.79
CA ARG A 364 -32.70 -52.09 4.57
C ARG A 364 -33.63 -53.10 3.93
N GLU A 365 -34.20 -54.00 4.71
CA GLU A 365 -35.13 -55.03 4.22
C GLU A 365 -36.42 -54.41 3.66
N ARG A 366 -36.97 -53.40 4.34
CA ARG A 366 -38.21 -52.72 3.94
C ARG A 366 -38.04 -51.89 2.66
N HIS A 367 -36.86 -51.35 2.41
CA HIS A 367 -36.56 -50.50 1.26
C HIS A 367 -35.59 -51.12 0.25
N ILE A 368 -35.43 -52.45 0.25
CA ILE A 368 -34.47 -53.18 -0.61
C ILE A 368 -34.64 -52.90 -2.10
N ARG A 369 -35.85 -52.54 -2.55
CA ARG A 369 -36.16 -52.19 -3.95
C ARG A 369 -35.68 -50.79 -4.37
N LYS A 370 -35.19 -49.95 -3.44
CA LYS A 370 -34.70 -48.58 -3.70
C LYS A 370 -33.17 -48.56 -3.81
N GLY A 371 -32.63 -49.06 -4.93
CA GLY A 371 -31.17 -49.25 -5.13
C GLY A 371 -30.29 -48.02 -4.84
N ARG A 372 -30.68 -46.83 -5.31
CA ARG A 372 -29.94 -45.56 -5.08
C ARG A 372 -29.89 -45.09 -3.62
N PHE A 373 -30.79 -45.58 -2.78
CA PHE A 373 -30.76 -45.36 -1.34
C PHE A 373 -29.85 -46.38 -0.65
N ILE A 374 -29.95 -47.66 -1.03
CA ILE A 374 -29.07 -48.72 -0.51
C ILE A 374 -27.58 -48.42 -0.77
N GLU A 375 -27.25 -47.82 -1.92
CA GLU A 375 -25.89 -47.35 -2.21
C GLU A 375 -25.37 -46.31 -1.21
N ARG A 376 -26.22 -45.37 -0.77
CA ARG A 376 -25.89 -44.35 0.24
C ARG A 376 -25.79 -44.89 1.65
N LEU A 377 -26.32 -46.10 1.91
CA LEU A 377 -26.21 -46.79 3.19
C LEU A 377 -24.94 -47.66 3.32
N LYS A 378 -24.22 -47.93 2.22
CA LYS A 378 -22.96 -48.70 2.26
C LYS A 378 -21.90 -48.14 3.23
N PRO A 379 -21.72 -46.82 3.38
CA PRO A 379 -20.76 -46.25 4.33
C PRO A 379 -21.20 -46.39 5.81
N ILE A 380 -22.49 -46.62 6.06
CA ILE A 380 -23.09 -46.61 7.40
C ILE A 380 -22.97 -48.00 8.07
N GLY A 381 -22.72 -49.04 7.28
CA GLY A 381 -22.68 -50.46 7.70
C GLY A 381 -23.78 -51.24 7.03
#